data_AF-A0A0M7AB21-F1
#
_entry.id   AF-A0A0M7AB21-F1
#
_cell.length_a   1.000
_cell.length_b   1.000
_cell.length_c   1.000
_cell.angle_alpha   90.00
_cell.angle_beta   90.00
_cell.angle_gamma   90.00
#
_symmetry.space_group_name_H-M   'P 1'
#
loop_
_entity.id
_entity.type
_entity.pdbx_description
1 polymer ?
#
loop_
_entity_poly.entity_id
_entity_poly.type
_entity_poly.pdbx_seq_one_letter_code
_entity_poly.pdbx_strand_id
1 'polypeptide(L)'
;MIENYFEKGFTYNWNPPDKITTDPMDGAIVRSGSSHPPPLTYTGLHAGIFDGAALPSTLGVTIGAVIRHRWLNYVHGRTAYVRSTNTDVLTGFMSGCWICSWKGKSGNRRVGHIGTISAAAKNKPPNSTVKQAFTSSDAMRVGSHIRGYNPADAWNANEVLQVTNQTKIVTWAHIMSLVTTRNEFYSIIMMETKTPGKWICGGKKRVHGKDRGRIQTALA
;
A
#
# COMPACT_ATOMS: atom_id res chain seq x y z
N MET A 1 -8.93 14.14 -5.35
CA MET A 1 -8.31 13.36 -4.25
C MET A 1 -7.40 12.31 -4.88
N ILE A 2 -6.33 11.85 -4.21
CA ILE A 2 -5.31 11.00 -4.86
C ILE A 2 -5.88 9.68 -5.38
N GLU A 3 -6.89 9.11 -4.74
CA GLU A 3 -7.52 7.86 -5.13
C GLU A 3 -8.12 7.94 -6.54
N ASN A 4 -8.58 9.12 -6.99
CA ASN A 4 -9.12 9.32 -8.34
C ASN A 4 -8.07 9.11 -9.44
N TYR A 5 -6.79 9.10 -9.08
CA TYR A 5 -5.73 8.76 -10.02
C TYR A 5 -5.56 7.26 -10.20
N PHE A 6 -6.26 6.39 -9.46
CA PHE A 6 -6.11 4.93 -9.51
C PHE A 6 -7.38 4.24 -10.04
N GLU A 7 -7.84 4.66 -11.22
CA GLU A 7 -8.93 3.99 -11.93
C GLU A 7 -8.39 2.88 -12.84
N LYS A 8 -9.20 1.83 -13.03
CA LYS A 8 -8.84 0.70 -13.87
C LYS A 8 -8.55 1.18 -15.30
N GLY A 9 -7.40 0.77 -15.85
CA GLY A 9 -6.93 1.16 -17.18
C GLY A 9 -6.08 2.43 -17.22
N PHE A 10 -5.97 3.20 -16.13
CA PHE A 10 -5.06 4.36 -16.10
C PHE A 10 -3.60 3.89 -16.20
N THR A 11 -2.77 4.65 -16.91
CA THR A 11 -1.35 4.30 -17.13
C THR A 11 -0.42 5.29 -16.45
N TYR A 12 0.79 4.83 -16.10
CA TYR A 12 1.78 5.64 -15.39
C TYR A 12 3.20 5.36 -15.82
N ASN A 13 4.05 6.37 -15.64
CA ASN A 13 5.50 6.21 -15.52
C ASN A 13 5.88 6.23 -14.05
N TRP A 14 6.60 5.20 -13.59
CA TRP A 14 7.06 5.12 -12.22
C TRP A 14 8.12 4.04 -12.01
N ASN A 15 9.13 4.35 -11.21
CA ASN A 15 10.06 3.37 -10.67
C ASN A 15 9.84 3.31 -9.15
N PRO A 16 9.16 2.28 -8.63
CA PRO A 16 8.90 2.16 -7.20
C PRO A 16 10.23 2.06 -6.44
N PRO A 17 10.35 2.70 -5.26
CA PRO A 17 11.50 2.47 -4.40
C PRO A 17 11.66 1.01 -4.01
N ASP A 18 12.91 0.56 -3.93
CA ASP A 18 13.24 -0.80 -3.52
C ASP A 18 12.78 -1.14 -2.11
N LYS A 19 12.59 -2.44 -1.88
CA LYS A 19 12.34 -2.99 -0.55
C LYS A 19 13.63 -2.92 0.27
N ILE A 20 13.52 -2.61 1.56
CA ILE A 20 14.67 -2.62 2.46
C ILE A 20 14.80 -4.02 3.05
N THR A 21 15.80 -4.77 2.57
CA THR A 21 16.02 -6.18 2.90
C THR A 21 17.24 -6.44 3.78
N THR A 22 18.15 -5.47 3.91
CA THR A 22 19.44 -5.58 4.60
C THR A 22 19.38 -5.24 6.09
N ASP A 23 18.22 -4.81 6.57
CA ASP A 23 18.03 -4.42 7.97
C ASP A 23 17.91 -5.65 8.89
N PRO A 24 18.26 -5.50 10.18
CA PRO A 24 17.96 -6.53 11.18
C PRO A 24 16.46 -6.85 11.19
N MET A 25 16.11 -8.14 11.19
CA MET A 25 14.72 -8.62 11.24
C MET A 25 14.25 -8.79 12.70
N ASP A 26 14.39 -7.73 13.48
CA ASP A 26 14.25 -7.72 14.96
C ASP A 26 12.86 -7.29 15.46
N GLY A 27 11.92 -7.00 14.57
CA GLY A 27 10.57 -6.53 14.91
C GLY A 27 10.48 -5.06 15.30
N ALA A 28 11.58 -4.29 15.26
CA ALA A 28 11.58 -2.89 15.66
C ALA A 28 10.56 -2.04 14.87
N ILE A 29 10.02 -1.02 15.53
CA ILE A 29 9.18 0.00 14.90
C ILE A 29 10.06 1.17 14.47
N VAL A 30 10.36 1.24 13.18
CA VAL A 30 11.29 2.21 12.60
C VAL A 30 10.56 3.26 11.78
N ARG A 31 11.09 4.48 11.73
CA ARG A 31 10.58 5.49 10.80
C ARG A 31 10.97 5.06 9.39
N SER A 32 10.02 5.08 8.46
CA SER A 32 10.29 4.90 7.04
C SER A 32 11.35 5.93 6.62
N GLY A 33 12.37 5.47 5.91
CA GLY A 33 13.42 6.33 5.37
C GLY A 33 12.86 7.49 4.55
N SER A 34 13.63 8.57 4.44
CA SER A 34 13.32 9.77 3.65
C SER A 34 13.49 9.55 2.14
N SER A 35 13.00 8.44 1.60
CA SER A 35 12.93 8.25 0.16
C SER A 35 11.79 9.12 -0.36
N HIS A 36 12.14 10.26 -0.97
CA HIS A 36 11.25 10.87 -1.96
C HIS A 36 11.16 9.85 -3.09
N PRO A 37 10.03 9.14 -3.25
CA PRO A 37 9.93 8.15 -4.32
C PRO A 37 10.11 8.86 -5.66
N PRO A 38 10.65 8.19 -6.68
CA PRO A 38 10.52 8.68 -8.04
C PRO A 38 9.08 9.06 -8.33
N PRO A 39 8.84 10.15 -9.09
CA PRO A 39 7.50 10.64 -9.33
C PRO A 39 6.65 9.55 -10.01
N LEU A 40 5.48 9.29 -9.44
CA LEU A 40 4.43 8.51 -10.09
C LEU A 40 3.66 9.49 -10.99
N THR A 41 3.88 9.39 -12.29
CA THR A 41 3.31 10.32 -13.27
C THR A 41 2.24 9.64 -14.09
N TYR A 42 1.03 10.20 -14.11
CA TYR A 42 -0.05 9.70 -14.95
C TYR A 42 0.25 9.96 -16.44
N THR A 43 0.14 8.94 -17.28
CA THR A 43 0.51 9.01 -18.70
C THR A 43 -0.65 8.84 -19.68
N GLY A 44 -1.85 8.50 -19.21
CA GLY A 44 -3.02 8.34 -20.07
C GLY A 44 -3.81 7.08 -19.75
N LEU A 45 -4.40 6.48 -20.78
CA LEU A 45 -5.38 5.42 -20.64
C LEU A 45 -5.04 4.23 -21.53
N HIS A 46 -5.18 3.02 -21.00
CA HIS A 46 -5.13 1.78 -21.76
C HIS A 46 -6.55 1.30 -22.07
N ALA A 47 -7.04 1.60 -23.29
CA ALA A 47 -8.43 1.38 -23.70
C ALA A 47 -8.92 -0.07 -23.54
N GLY A 48 -8.05 -1.07 -23.74
CA GLY A 48 -8.45 -2.49 -23.61
C GLY A 48 -8.68 -2.98 -22.17
N ILE A 49 -8.32 -2.16 -21.16
CA ILE A 49 -8.51 -2.48 -19.73
C ILE A 49 -9.53 -1.53 -19.10
N PHE A 50 -9.64 -0.31 -19.63
CA PHE A 50 -10.53 0.69 -19.10
C PHE A 50 -12.00 0.26 -19.23
N ASP A 51 -12.65 0.10 -18.08
CA ASP A 51 -14.09 -0.09 -17.93
C ASP A 51 -14.68 0.91 -16.92
N GLY A 52 -13.92 1.97 -16.62
CA GLY A 52 -14.24 2.95 -15.60
C GLY A 52 -15.46 3.79 -15.95
N ALA A 53 -16.26 4.12 -14.93
CA ALA A 53 -17.46 4.95 -15.08
C ALA A 53 -17.13 6.44 -15.38
N ALA A 54 -15.89 6.88 -15.12
CA ALA A 54 -15.48 8.27 -15.21
C ALA A 54 -14.23 8.41 -16.08
N LEU A 55 -14.32 9.26 -17.12
CA LEU A 55 -13.17 9.62 -17.95
C LEU A 55 -12.14 10.44 -17.13
N PRO A 56 -10.84 10.37 -17.45
CA PRO A 56 -9.81 11.14 -16.75
C PRO A 56 -10.13 12.64 -16.61
N SER A 57 -10.71 13.25 -17.65
CA SER A 57 -11.14 14.66 -17.66
C SER A 57 -12.18 14.97 -16.58
N THR A 58 -13.13 14.06 -16.34
CA THR A 58 -14.18 14.23 -15.31
C THR A 58 -13.63 14.15 -13.89
N LEU A 59 -12.47 13.50 -13.72
CA LEU A 59 -11.78 13.38 -12.43
C LEU A 59 -10.77 14.52 -12.19
N GLY A 60 -10.62 15.43 -13.16
CA GLY A 60 -9.60 16.48 -13.13
C GLY A 60 -8.17 15.94 -13.29
N VAL A 61 -8.02 14.78 -13.93
CA VAL A 61 -6.73 14.12 -14.14
C VAL A 61 -6.18 14.49 -15.51
N THR A 62 -4.98 15.06 -15.54
CA THR A 62 -4.29 15.49 -16.76
C THR A 62 -3.06 14.65 -17.01
N ILE A 63 -2.78 14.30 -18.28
CA ILE A 63 -1.53 13.63 -18.67
C ILE A 63 -0.33 14.46 -18.19
N GLY A 64 0.68 13.79 -17.64
CA GLY A 64 1.84 14.43 -17.02
C GLY A 64 1.65 14.85 -15.57
N ALA A 65 0.45 14.70 -14.99
CA ALA A 65 0.22 14.99 -13.58
C ALA A 65 1.07 14.08 -12.68
N VAL A 66 1.84 14.70 -11.79
CA VAL A 66 2.61 14.01 -10.75
C VAL A 66 1.70 13.76 -9.54
N ILE A 67 1.55 12.48 -9.17
CA ILE A 67 0.72 12.05 -8.07
C ILE A 67 1.48 12.28 -6.76
N ARG A 68 1.13 13.35 -6.03
CA ARG A 68 1.77 13.71 -4.76
C ARG A 68 1.35 12.76 -3.63
N HIS A 69 2.33 12.12 -3.01
CA HIS A 69 2.13 11.20 -1.89
C HIS A 69 3.36 11.13 -0.98
N ARG A 70 3.20 10.57 0.21
CA ARG A 70 4.32 10.06 1.01
C ARG A 70 4.48 8.57 0.74
N TRP A 71 5.72 8.15 0.62
CA TRP A 71 6.05 6.74 0.45
C TRP A 71 6.32 6.07 1.80
N LEU A 72 5.69 4.92 2.00
CA LEU A 72 5.91 4.04 3.14
C LEU A 72 6.69 2.81 2.67
N ASN A 73 7.97 2.76 3.07
CA ASN A 73 8.86 1.66 2.74
C ASN A 73 8.34 0.35 3.33
N TYR A 74 8.60 -0.73 2.60
CA TYR A 74 8.55 -2.07 3.14
C TYR A 74 9.92 -2.43 3.71
N VAL A 75 9.99 -2.66 5.02
CA VAL A 75 11.21 -3.06 5.74
C VAL A 75 11.01 -4.48 6.26
N HIS A 76 11.81 -5.43 5.77
CA HIS A 76 11.66 -6.83 6.11
C HIS A 76 11.88 -7.07 7.61
N GLY A 77 10.95 -7.78 8.26
CA GLY A 77 11.04 -8.14 9.68
C GLY A 77 10.85 -6.98 10.66
N ARG A 78 10.39 -5.81 10.21
CA ARG A 78 10.19 -4.61 11.03
C ARG A 78 8.88 -3.92 10.71
N THR A 79 8.40 -3.07 11.62
CA THR A 79 7.28 -2.16 11.31
C THR A 79 7.82 -0.82 10.88
N ALA A 80 7.67 -0.46 9.61
CA ALA A 80 7.99 0.88 9.13
C ALA A 80 6.80 1.82 9.34
N TYR A 81 7.04 3.11 9.62
CA TYR A 81 5.97 4.11 9.66
C TYR A 81 6.35 5.48 9.10
N VAL A 82 5.36 6.18 8.55
CA VAL A 82 5.43 7.61 8.23
C VAL A 82 4.50 8.41 9.13
N ARG A 83 4.89 9.65 9.45
CA ARG A 83 3.95 10.63 9.99
C ARG A 83 3.12 11.18 8.82
N SER A 84 1.80 11.22 8.95
CA SER A 84 0.89 11.69 7.90
C SER A 84 -0.12 12.66 8.49
N THR A 85 0.15 13.95 8.33
CA THR A 85 -0.73 15.04 8.78
C THR A 85 -1.56 15.61 7.64
N ASN A 86 -0.95 15.74 6.46
CA ASN A 86 -1.47 16.50 5.33
C ASN A 86 -1.07 15.90 3.98
N THR A 87 -0.66 14.63 3.97
CA THR A 87 -0.31 13.93 2.73
C THR A 87 -0.78 12.49 2.82
N ASP A 88 -1.42 12.03 1.74
CA ASP A 88 -1.80 10.65 1.57
C ASP A 88 -0.57 9.75 1.50
N VAL A 89 -0.72 8.49 1.91
CA VAL A 89 0.40 7.54 2.01
C VAL A 89 0.19 6.41 1.02
N LEU A 90 1.13 6.27 0.08
CA LEU A 90 1.27 5.06 -0.73
C LEU A 90 2.37 4.18 -0.15
N THR A 91 2.22 2.88 -0.36
CA THR A 91 3.10 1.87 0.22
C THR A 91 3.82 1.09 -0.86
N GLY A 92 4.95 0.48 -0.49
CA GLY A 92 5.58 -0.58 -1.29
C GLY A 92 4.62 -1.72 -1.67
N PHE A 93 5.05 -2.51 -2.67
CA PHE A 93 4.33 -3.71 -3.09
C PHE A 93 4.20 -4.70 -1.95
N MET A 94 2.99 -5.24 -1.78
CA MET A 94 2.65 -6.10 -0.66
C MET A 94 2.47 -7.55 -1.05
N SER A 95 2.88 -8.42 -0.13
CA SER A 95 2.54 -9.84 -0.11
C SER A 95 1.90 -10.16 1.24
N GLY A 96 0.64 -9.75 1.44
CA GLY A 96 -0.14 -10.11 2.63
C GLY A 96 0.21 -9.37 3.93
N CYS A 97 0.97 -8.28 3.86
CA CYS A 97 1.34 -7.49 5.03
C CYS A 97 0.20 -6.58 5.49
N TRP A 98 0.18 -6.24 6.79
CA TRP A 98 -0.83 -5.35 7.35
C TRP A 98 -0.39 -3.88 7.27
N ILE A 99 -1.33 -3.03 6.87
CA ILE A 99 -1.22 -1.58 6.97
C ILE A 99 -2.10 -1.09 8.09
N CYS A 100 -1.52 -0.27 8.97
CA CYS A 100 -2.22 0.31 10.10
C CYS A 100 -2.08 1.83 10.09
N SER A 101 -3.13 2.52 10.53
CA SER A 101 -3.08 3.93 10.91
C SER A 101 -3.47 4.09 12.37
N TRP A 102 -2.70 4.89 13.10
CA TRP A 102 -2.91 5.13 14.53
C TRP A 102 -2.39 6.52 14.92
N LYS A 103 -2.77 7.00 16.10
CA LYS A 103 -2.17 8.22 16.70
C LYS A 103 -1.01 7.81 17.62
N GLY A 104 0.14 8.47 17.45
CA GLY A 104 1.26 8.31 18.38
C GLY A 104 1.03 9.09 19.68
N LYS A 105 1.95 8.96 20.65
CA LYS A 105 1.89 9.69 21.94
C LYS A 105 1.73 11.21 21.80
N SER A 106 2.35 11.80 20.77
CA SER A 106 2.23 13.24 20.47
C SER A 106 0.97 13.62 19.70
N GLY A 107 -0.05 12.76 19.64
CA GLY A 107 -1.30 12.98 18.89
C GLY A 107 -1.16 12.88 17.36
N ASN A 108 0.06 12.95 16.83
CA ASN A 108 0.34 12.87 15.40
C ASN A 108 -0.08 11.52 14.81
N ARG A 109 -0.81 11.59 13.70
CA ARG A 109 -1.20 10.41 12.92
C ARG A 109 0.02 9.76 12.27
N ARG A 110 0.08 8.44 12.40
CA ARG A 110 1.05 7.56 11.79
C ARG A 110 0.32 6.59 10.86
N VAL A 111 1.01 6.22 9.78
CA VAL A 111 0.63 5.10 8.90
C VAL A 111 1.84 4.19 8.85
N GLY A 112 1.63 2.90 9.09
CA GLY A 112 2.71 1.93 9.18
C GLY A 112 2.41 0.61 8.52
N HIS A 113 3.48 -0.05 8.13
CA HIS A 113 3.53 -1.29 7.40
C HIS A 113 4.21 -2.33 8.28
N ILE A 114 3.47 -3.36 8.67
CA ILE A 114 3.97 -4.47 9.50
C ILE A 114 4.67 -5.44 8.54
N GLY A 115 5.99 -5.30 8.42
CA GLY A 115 6.80 -5.93 7.38
C GLY A 115 7.09 -7.40 7.62
N THR A 116 6.14 -8.27 7.26
CA THR A 116 6.33 -9.72 7.26
C THR A 116 6.94 -10.21 5.95
N ILE A 117 7.78 -11.23 5.98
CA ILE A 117 8.38 -11.84 4.78
C ILE A 117 7.59 -13.08 4.35
N SER A 118 7.44 -13.29 3.04
CA SER A 118 6.75 -14.47 2.49
C SER A 118 7.53 -15.77 2.67
N ALA A 119 8.85 -15.69 2.83
CA ALA A 119 9.73 -16.86 3.02
C ALA A 119 9.58 -17.53 4.39
N ALA A 120 8.91 -16.87 5.35
CA ALA A 120 8.68 -17.40 6.70
C ALA A 120 7.18 -17.63 6.93
N ALA A 121 6.84 -18.71 7.63
CA ALA A 121 5.46 -18.96 8.05
C ALA A 121 4.95 -17.83 8.97
N LYS A 122 3.62 -17.63 9.00
CA LYS A 122 2.97 -16.54 9.76
C LYS A 122 3.41 -16.49 11.24
N ASN A 123 3.60 -17.66 11.85
CA ASN A 123 3.89 -17.90 13.26
C ASN A 123 5.37 -18.20 13.55
N LYS A 124 6.26 -18.01 12.59
CA LYS A 124 7.70 -18.20 12.76
C LYS A 124 8.43 -16.85 12.66
N PRO A 125 9.59 -16.68 13.32
CA PRO A 125 10.43 -15.52 13.11
C PRO A 125 10.83 -15.38 11.63
N PRO A 126 10.93 -14.15 11.10
CA PRO A 126 10.73 -12.88 11.80
C PRO A 126 9.26 -12.43 11.87
N ASN A 127 8.33 -13.16 11.24
CA ASN A 127 6.92 -12.77 11.15
C ASN A 127 6.20 -12.75 12.50
N SER A 128 6.48 -13.72 13.38
CA SER A 128 5.95 -13.69 14.75
C SER A 128 6.56 -12.54 15.55
N THR A 129 7.87 -12.30 15.43
CA THR A 129 8.60 -11.24 16.13
C THR A 129 8.03 -9.86 15.82
N VAL A 130 7.88 -9.51 14.54
CA VAL A 130 7.36 -8.18 14.14
C VAL A 130 5.91 -7.96 14.59
N LYS A 131 5.09 -9.01 14.56
CA LYS A 131 3.70 -8.94 15.02
C LYS A 131 3.62 -8.76 16.52
N GLN A 132 4.38 -9.54 17.28
CA GLN A 132 4.45 -9.44 18.73
C GLN A 132 4.97 -8.06 19.17
N ALA A 133 6.01 -7.57 18.51
CA ALA A 133 6.56 -6.24 18.77
C ALA A 133 5.51 -5.14 18.50
N PHE A 134 4.78 -5.23 17.38
CA PHE A 134 3.72 -4.28 17.06
C PHE A 134 2.55 -4.36 18.07
N THR A 135 2.04 -5.55 18.36
CA THR A 135 0.92 -5.77 19.30
C THR A 135 1.24 -5.33 20.73
N SER A 136 2.51 -5.42 21.13
CA SER A 136 3.00 -5.01 22.45
C SER A 136 3.39 -3.52 22.53
N SER A 137 3.45 -2.82 21.40
CA SER A 137 3.94 -1.45 21.34
C SER A 137 2.96 -0.42 21.89
N ASP A 138 3.47 0.78 22.18
CA ASP A 138 2.65 1.94 22.55
C ASP A 138 1.62 2.31 21.47
N ALA A 139 1.89 1.99 20.19
CA ALA A 139 0.93 2.19 19.12
C ALA A 139 -0.38 1.45 19.38
N MET A 140 -0.26 0.24 19.91
CA MET A 140 -1.41 -0.59 20.26
C MET A 140 -1.95 -0.27 21.64
N ARG A 141 -1.10 0.04 22.63
CA ARG A 141 -1.56 0.34 24.00
C ARG A 141 -2.30 1.68 24.13
N VAL A 142 -1.70 2.74 23.60
CA VAL A 142 -2.13 4.15 23.81
C VAL A 142 -2.95 4.67 22.63
N GLY A 143 -2.83 4.05 21.45
CA GLY A 143 -3.55 4.46 20.26
C GLY A 143 -5.05 4.19 20.37
N SER A 144 -5.81 5.16 20.91
CA SER A 144 -7.23 5.24 20.61
C SER A 144 -7.37 5.38 19.09
N HIS A 145 -8.23 4.54 18.48
CA HIS A 145 -8.52 4.56 17.04
C HIS A 145 -7.44 4.00 16.10
N ILE A 146 -6.70 2.96 16.52
CA ILE A 146 -5.97 2.18 15.52
C ILE A 146 -6.95 1.50 14.55
N ARG A 147 -6.65 1.62 13.25
CA ARG A 147 -7.35 0.93 12.17
C ARG A 147 -6.35 0.29 11.24
N GLY A 148 -6.69 -0.85 10.65
CA GLY A 148 -5.79 -1.52 9.74
C GLY A 148 -6.44 -2.59 8.89
N TYR A 149 -5.73 -3.01 7.85
CA TYR A 149 -6.19 -4.04 6.92
C TYR A 149 -4.99 -4.68 6.23
N ASN A 150 -5.21 -5.85 5.64
CA ASN A 150 -4.30 -6.44 4.67
C ASN A 150 -4.84 -6.11 3.27
N PRO A 151 -4.10 -5.37 2.43
CA PRO A 151 -4.57 -5.01 1.10
C PRO A 151 -4.82 -6.19 0.17
N ALA A 152 -4.11 -7.31 0.38
CA ALA A 152 -4.32 -8.51 -0.41
C ALA A 152 -5.71 -9.13 -0.17
N ASP A 153 -6.27 -9.01 1.04
CA ASP A 153 -7.60 -9.56 1.39
C ASP A 153 -8.75 -8.88 0.60
N ALA A 154 -8.50 -7.71 -0.01
CA ALA A 154 -9.51 -7.01 -0.80
C ALA A 154 -9.78 -7.65 -2.17
N TRP A 155 -8.89 -8.55 -2.61
CA TRP A 155 -8.91 -9.15 -3.93
C TRP A 155 -8.86 -10.67 -3.81
N ASN A 156 -9.75 -11.35 -4.52
CA ASN A 156 -9.58 -12.77 -4.73
C ASN A 156 -8.66 -13.03 -5.95
N ALA A 157 -8.09 -14.23 -6.03
CA ALA A 157 -7.14 -14.59 -7.07
C ALA A 157 -7.75 -14.48 -8.49
N ASN A 158 -9.03 -14.83 -8.65
CA ASN A 158 -9.70 -14.76 -9.94
C ASN A 158 -9.88 -13.32 -10.42
N GLU A 159 -10.19 -12.38 -9.53
CA GLU A 159 -10.29 -10.96 -9.88
C GLU A 159 -8.95 -10.41 -10.37
N VAL A 160 -7.85 -10.75 -9.68
CA VAL A 160 -6.51 -10.33 -10.11
C VAL A 160 -6.20 -10.92 -11.48
N LEU A 161 -6.42 -12.23 -11.66
CA LEU A 161 -6.19 -12.93 -12.94
C LEU A 161 -7.05 -12.37 -14.08
N GLN A 162 -8.32 -12.07 -13.82
CA GLN A 162 -9.22 -11.49 -14.81
C GLN A 162 -8.68 -10.16 -15.33
N VAL A 163 -8.23 -9.27 -14.44
CA VAL A 163 -7.69 -7.98 -14.85
C VAL A 163 -6.34 -8.13 -15.56
N THR A 164 -5.45 -9.01 -15.09
CA THR A 164 -4.14 -9.21 -15.74
C THR A 164 -4.27 -9.82 -17.13
N ASN A 165 -5.24 -10.72 -17.34
CA ASN A 165 -5.43 -11.41 -18.61
C ASN A 165 -6.12 -10.56 -19.69
N GLN A 166 -6.62 -9.35 -19.34
CA GLN A 166 -7.19 -8.42 -20.33
C GLN A 166 -6.14 -7.87 -21.31
N THR A 167 -4.85 -8.03 -21.04
CA THR A 167 -3.79 -7.59 -21.96
C THR A 167 -2.60 -8.53 -21.95
N LYS A 168 -1.90 -8.62 -23.08
CA LYS A 168 -0.67 -9.42 -23.24
C LYS A 168 0.60 -8.63 -22.93
N ILE A 169 0.48 -7.36 -22.56
CA ILE A 169 1.63 -6.48 -22.29
C ILE A 169 2.01 -6.43 -20.81
N VAL A 170 1.21 -7.04 -19.92
CA VAL A 170 1.49 -7.10 -18.48
C VAL A 170 2.44 -8.27 -18.18
N THR A 171 3.42 -8.02 -17.32
CA THR A 171 4.37 -9.03 -16.83
C THR A 171 3.96 -9.55 -15.45
N TRP A 172 3.53 -8.65 -14.56
CA TRP A 172 3.18 -8.99 -13.19
C TRP A 172 2.15 -8.03 -12.60
N ALA A 173 1.34 -8.50 -11.64
CA ALA A 173 0.44 -7.67 -10.86
C ALA A 173 0.92 -7.54 -9.41
N HIS A 174 0.92 -6.31 -8.92
CA HIS A 174 1.28 -5.95 -7.56
C HIS A 174 0.08 -5.34 -6.85
N ILE A 175 0.00 -5.57 -5.54
CA ILE A 175 -0.99 -4.92 -4.69
C ILE A 175 -0.29 -3.85 -3.87
N MET A 176 -0.86 -2.65 -3.88
CA MET A 176 -0.44 -1.51 -3.07
C MET A 176 -1.57 -1.10 -2.12
N SER A 177 -1.21 -0.39 -1.06
CA SER A 177 -2.15 0.34 -0.23
C SER A 177 -2.01 1.84 -0.49
N LEU A 178 -3.16 2.48 -0.48
CA LEU A 178 -3.30 3.91 -0.25
C LEU A 178 -4.02 4.13 1.08
N VAL A 179 -3.46 5.00 1.92
CA VAL A 179 -4.12 5.51 3.12
C VAL A 179 -4.27 7.02 3.02
N THR A 180 -5.50 7.50 2.88
CA THR A 180 -5.78 8.93 2.68
C THR A 180 -5.63 9.72 3.97
N THR A 181 -5.49 11.03 3.88
CA THR A 181 -5.53 12.00 4.99
C THR A 181 -6.83 11.92 5.80
N ARG A 182 -7.92 11.46 5.19
CA ARG A 182 -9.22 11.19 5.84
C ARG A 182 -9.29 9.84 6.55
N ASN A 183 -8.17 9.12 6.63
CA ASN A 183 -8.08 7.79 7.23
C ASN A 183 -8.96 6.74 6.52
N GLU A 184 -9.04 6.85 5.20
CA GLU A 184 -9.65 5.85 4.32
C GLU A 184 -8.56 4.95 3.74
N PHE A 185 -8.91 3.69 3.52
CA PHE A 185 -7.97 2.68 3.04
C PHE A 185 -8.41 2.21 1.66
N TYR A 186 -7.47 2.11 0.72
CA TYR A 186 -7.72 1.58 -0.62
C TYR A 186 -6.68 0.53 -0.96
N SER A 187 -7.13 -0.64 -1.41
CA SER A 187 -6.26 -1.62 -2.06
C SER A 187 -6.23 -1.35 -3.55
N ILE A 188 -5.04 -1.30 -4.14
CA ILE A 188 -4.83 -0.91 -5.54
C ILE A 188 -4.06 -2.03 -6.25
N ILE A 189 -4.56 -2.48 -7.40
CA ILE A 189 -3.79 -3.34 -8.30
C ILE A 189 -2.97 -2.44 -9.23
N MET A 190 -1.66 -2.64 -9.25
CA MET A 190 -0.73 -2.01 -10.18
C MET A 190 -0.05 -3.11 -11.01
N MET A 191 -0.20 -3.05 -12.32
CA MET A 191 0.33 -4.03 -13.25
C MET A 191 1.56 -3.47 -13.94
N GLU A 192 2.68 -4.15 -13.80
CA GLU A 192 3.90 -3.85 -14.52
C GLU A 192 3.74 -4.30 -15.98
N THR A 193 4.18 -3.47 -16.92
CA THR A 193 4.19 -3.85 -18.34
C THR A 193 5.55 -4.39 -18.77
N LYS A 194 5.61 -4.97 -19.97
CA LYS A 194 6.85 -5.39 -20.62
C LYS A 194 7.85 -4.25 -20.82
N THR A 195 7.41 -2.99 -20.80
CA THR A 195 8.29 -1.83 -20.81
C THR A 195 8.60 -1.42 -19.36
N PRO A 196 9.88 -1.46 -18.93
CA PRO A 196 10.26 -1.08 -17.57
C PRO A 196 9.78 0.33 -17.20
N GLY A 197 9.31 0.47 -15.97
CA GLY A 197 8.81 1.74 -15.43
C GLY A 197 7.46 2.18 -15.99
N LYS A 198 6.82 1.38 -16.85
CA LYS A 198 5.45 1.61 -17.32
C LYS A 198 4.48 0.72 -16.56
N TRP A 199 3.40 1.33 -16.09
CA TRP A 199 2.42 0.70 -15.24
C TRP A 199 1.00 0.93 -15.74
N ILE A 200 0.11 -0.02 -15.43
CA ILE A 200 -1.33 0.10 -15.66
C ILE A 200 -2.04 -0.17 -14.32
N CYS A 201 -2.95 0.70 -13.90
CA CYS A 201 -3.79 0.42 -12.75
C CYS A 201 -4.83 -0.63 -13.14
N GLY A 202 -4.87 -1.75 -12.41
CA GLY A 202 -5.89 -2.78 -12.55
C GLY A 202 -7.20 -2.46 -11.83
N GLY A 203 -7.23 -1.35 -11.09
CA GLY A 203 -8.36 -0.87 -10.31
C GLY A 203 -8.03 -0.68 -8.84
N LYS A 204 -8.98 -0.08 -8.12
CA LYS A 204 -8.91 0.16 -6.67
C LYS A 204 -10.18 -0.33 -5.97
N LYS A 205 -10.04 -0.77 -4.73
CA LYS A 205 -11.16 -1.08 -3.82
C LYS A 205 -10.99 -0.31 -2.54
N ARG A 206 -12.03 0.43 -2.13
CA ARG A 206 -12.09 1.02 -0.79
C ARG A 206 -12.32 -0.08 0.23
N VAL A 207 -11.56 -0.08 1.32
CA VAL A 207 -11.64 -1.09 2.38
C VAL A 207 -11.96 -0.42 3.71
N HIS A 208 -12.88 -1.03 4.45
CA HIS A 208 -13.11 -0.64 5.84
C HIS A 208 -12.00 -1.25 6.71
N GLY A 209 -11.06 -0.41 7.16
CA GLY A 209 -10.05 -0.84 8.11
C GLY A 209 -10.68 -1.43 9.38
N LYS A 210 -10.20 -2.59 9.80
CA LYS A 210 -10.56 -3.30 11.03
C LYS A 210 -10.09 -2.51 12.24
N ASP A 211 -10.80 -2.65 13.36
CA ASP A 211 -10.47 -2.01 14.63
C ASP A 211 -9.35 -2.76 15.38
N ARG A 212 -8.95 -2.20 16.53
CA ARG A 212 -7.87 -2.72 17.38
C ARG A 212 -8.02 -4.20 17.70
N GLY A 213 -9.19 -4.63 18.18
CA GLY A 213 -9.40 -6.01 18.62
C GLY A 213 -9.20 -7.00 17.47
N ARG A 214 -9.79 -6.71 16.30
CA ARG A 214 -9.63 -7.54 15.11
C ARG A 214 -8.20 -7.56 14.56
N ILE A 215 -7.47 -6.45 14.68
CA ILE A 215 -6.04 -6.41 14.34
C ILE A 215 -5.25 -7.31 15.29
N GLN A 216 -5.48 -7.24 16.60
CA GLN A 216 -4.79 -8.09 17.58
C GLN A 216 -5.01 -9.57 17.28
N THR A 217 -6.25 -9.99 17.07
CA THR A 217 -6.57 -11.38 16.70
C THR A 217 -5.92 -11.79 15.38
N ALA A 218 -5.88 -10.89 14.39
CA ALA A 218 -5.28 -11.22 13.11
C ALA A 218 -3.74 -11.29 13.14
N LEU A 219 -3.10 -10.57 14.07
CA LEU A 219 -1.65 -10.55 14.22
C LEU A 219 -1.13 -11.57 15.25
N ALA A 220 -1.99 -12.10 16.11
CA ALA A 220 -1.70 -13.31 16.88
C ALA A 220 -1.45 -14.52 15.95
#